data_AF-A0A2V9MSY7-F1
#
_entry.id   AF-A0A2V9MSY7-F1
#
_cell.length_a   1.000
_cell.length_b   1.000
_cell.length_c   1.000
_cell.angle_alpha   90.00
_cell.angle_beta   90.00
_cell.angle_gamma   90.00
#
_symmetry.space_group_name_H-M   'P 1'
#
loop_
_entity.id
_entity.type
_entity.pdbx_description
1 polymer ?
#
loop_
_entity_poly.entity_id
_entity_poly.type
_entity_poly.pdbx_seq_one_letter_code
_entity_poly.pdbx_strand_id
1 'polypeptide(L)'
;MRTKLLKVCAMCFLLNLICERESFPGGLECDLTQYRAKPGISAIQEAGVLTVTWEGERNSQVRLRFGVQAGLPTVQELAIQAKGSPWNVLGRNLTPVFSVTTGIRRTGHDLPEEHRWDVFWDAPLQHPEEVRQYTAKIQSSGCKVRSEGRRVEVFFPGMSLGIFSGGLQYTVYQGSNLIRQEAVVKTEEPSVAYIYSGGLKGFSSSDLKEVVWQDIGGNWQNYEFYGTPNRDPVPVRAKNRVLLASGTTASLAVFPPPHQFFFARELEINLGYVWYQKESSQGSSHQFALGVRQHPTEEGYNDTWIKRVYALYNAPPGTWQRMSLYFYANLGTAREGRNAVLAYTHEDRYKQLPGYKTMVTHFHTAFADELTKAGSLDAGAP
;
A
#
# COMPACT_ATOMS: atom_id res chain seq x y z
N MET A 1 -26.89 77.63 51.46
CA MET A 1 -27.64 77.05 50.33
C MET A 1 -26.77 75.97 49.70
N ARG A 2 -27.25 74.73 49.67
CA ARG A 2 -26.47 73.51 49.38
C ARG A 2 -26.37 73.27 47.86
N THR A 3 -25.16 73.08 47.34
CA THR A 3 -24.89 72.57 45.99
C THR A 3 -24.29 71.16 46.12
N LYS A 4 -24.90 70.18 45.44
CA LYS A 4 -24.54 68.75 45.49
C LYS A 4 -23.24 68.50 44.72
N LEU A 5 -22.30 67.77 45.35
CA LEU A 5 -21.13 67.18 44.71
C LEU A 5 -21.50 65.78 44.19
N LEU A 6 -21.32 65.52 42.90
CA LEU A 6 -21.43 64.20 42.29
C LEU A 6 -20.02 63.60 42.17
N LYS A 7 -19.74 62.50 42.90
CA LYS A 7 -18.52 61.71 42.76
C LYS A 7 -18.67 60.74 41.58
N VAL A 8 -17.82 60.88 40.57
CA VAL A 8 -17.62 59.85 39.53
C VAL A 8 -16.42 59.01 39.95
N CYS A 9 -16.63 57.70 40.12
CA CYS A 9 -15.61 56.71 40.44
C CYS A 9 -15.25 55.98 39.15
N ALA A 10 -14.02 56.18 38.64
CA ALA A 10 -13.50 55.43 37.50
C ALA A 10 -12.84 54.14 38.02
N MET A 11 -13.41 53.00 37.65
CA MET A 11 -12.93 51.67 38.02
C MET A 11 -12.14 51.09 36.84
N CYS A 12 -10.81 51.07 36.95
CA CYS A 12 -9.93 50.38 36.00
C CYS A 12 -9.93 48.87 36.30
N PHE A 13 -10.54 48.07 35.43
CA PHE A 13 -10.35 46.62 35.42
C PHE A 13 -9.11 46.27 34.57
N LEU A 14 -8.05 45.81 35.22
CA LEU A 14 -6.95 45.09 34.59
C LEU A 14 -7.38 43.63 34.38
N LEU A 15 -7.71 43.25 33.14
CA LEU A 15 -7.87 41.85 32.75
C LEU A 15 -6.47 41.24 32.55
N ASN A 16 -6.04 40.40 33.50
CA ASN A 16 -4.96 39.45 33.28
C ASN A 16 -5.47 38.37 32.31
N LEU A 17 -5.06 38.42 31.04
CA LEU A 17 -5.17 37.27 30.14
C LEU A 17 -4.23 36.18 30.64
N ILE A 18 -4.77 35.21 31.38
CA ILE A 18 -4.14 33.90 31.55
C ILE A 18 -4.25 33.23 30.18
N CYS A 19 -3.14 33.18 29.45
CA CYS A 19 -3.01 32.36 28.26
C CYS A 19 -2.97 30.91 28.72
N GLU A 20 -4.14 30.27 28.80
CA GLU A 20 -4.23 28.83 28.91
C GLU A 20 -3.56 28.23 27.68
N ARG A 21 -2.39 27.61 27.87
CA ARG A 21 -1.82 26.73 26.86
C ARG A 21 -2.78 25.57 26.71
N GLU A 22 -3.61 25.59 25.67
CA GLU A 22 -4.29 24.39 25.22
C GLU A 22 -3.22 23.31 24.96
N SER A 23 -3.18 22.30 25.82
CA SER A 23 -2.40 21.09 25.57
C SER A 23 -3.09 20.34 24.43
N PHE A 24 -2.56 20.47 23.22
CA PHE A 24 -2.96 19.61 22.11
C PHE A 24 -2.82 18.15 22.54
N PRO A 25 -3.85 17.30 22.37
CA PRO A 25 -3.72 15.88 22.67
C PRO A 25 -2.64 15.28 21.75
N GLY A 26 -1.53 14.88 22.38
CA GLY A 26 -0.44 14.03 21.89
C GLY A 26 -0.07 14.14 20.41
N GLY A 27 0.92 14.98 20.09
CA GLY A 27 1.66 14.83 18.83
C GLY A 27 2.32 13.45 18.75
N LEU A 28 2.66 12.99 17.53
CA LEU A 28 3.36 11.72 17.36
C LEU A 28 4.65 11.74 18.19
N GLU A 29 4.92 10.65 18.92
CA GLU A 29 6.20 10.41 19.59
C GLU A 29 6.77 9.08 19.11
N CYS A 30 8.03 9.09 18.69
CA CYS A 30 8.68 7.88 18.20
C CYS A 30 9.91 7.51 19.02
N ASP A 31 10.08 6.22 19.24
CA ASP A 31 11.28 5.62 19.79
C ASP A 31 12.36 5.53 18.70
N LEU A 32 13.42 6.34 18.83
CA LEU A 32 14.58 6.35 17.94
C LEU A 32 15.80 5.61 18.53
N THR A 33 15.64 4.83 19.60
CA THR A 33 16.77 4.13 20.27
C THR A 33 17.52 3.16 19.34
N GLN A 34 16.83 2.60 18.33
CA GLN A 34 17.41 1.72 17.30
C GLN A 34 17.71 2.43 15.98
N TYR A 35 17.46 3.75 15.90
CA TYR A 35 17.85 4.55 14.76
C TYR A 35 19.35 4.86 14.85
N ARG A 36 20.02 4.80 13.71
CA ARG A 36 21.43 5.18 13.53
C ARG A 36 21.49 6.11 12.33
N ALA A 37 21.81 7.38 12.59
CA ALA A 37 21.97 8.38 11.55
C ALA A 37 23.09 7.99 10.58
N LYS A 38 22.85 8.17 9.28
CA LYS A 38 23.82 7.92 8.22
C LYS A 38 23.73 9.03 7.16
N PRO A 39 24.85 9.43 6.55
CA PRO A 39 24.81 10.37 5.43
C PRO A 39 23.84 9.88 4.34
N GLY A 40 23.00 10.78 3.84
CA GLY A 40 22.02 10.51 2.79
C GLY A 40 20.71 9.86 3.25
N ILE A 41 20.51 9.59 4.55
CA ILE A 41 19.20 9.20 5.10
C ILE A 41 19.03 9.68 6.54
N SER A 42 17.97 10.44 6.78
CA SER A 42 17.69 11.10 8.06
C SER A 42 16.28 10.81 8.53
N ALA A 43 16.11 10.63 9.84
CA ALA A 43 14.82 10.56 10.53
C ALA A 43 14.87 11.54 11.71
N ILE A 44 13.98 12.54 11.70
CA ILE A 44 13.98 13.66 12.64
C ILE A 44 12.57 13.82 13.23
N GLN A 45 12.47 13.82 14.55
CA GLN A 45 11.23 14.00 15.30
C GLN A 45 11.13 15.44 15.80
N GLU A 46 10.17 16.22 15.29
CA GLU A 46 9.97 17.62 15.69
C GLU A 46 8.48 17.96 15.69
N ALA A 47 8.03 18.70 16.71
CA ALA A 47 6.66 19.22 16.83
C ALA A 47 5.54 18.18 16.56
N GLY A 48 5.74 16.94 17.05
CA GLY A 48 4.75 15.87 16.87
C GLY A 48 4.70 15.27 15.47
N VAL A 49 5.76 15.44 14.67
CA VAL A 49 5.90 14.89 13.32
C VAL A 49 7.25 14.18 13.20
N LEU A 50 7.23 12.95 12.66
CA LEU A 50 8.45 12.27 12.24
C LEU A 50 8.69 12.56 10.76
N THR A 51 9.80 13.22 10.44
CA THR A 51 10.22 13.46 9.06
C THR A 51 11.36 12.53 8.68
N VAL A 52 11.14 11.69 7.66
CA VAL A 52 12.18 10.85 7.06
C VAL A 52 12.53 11.42 5.69
N THR A 53 13.78 11.83 5.50
CA THR A 53 14.30 12.35 4.23
C THR A 53 15.51 11.55 3.80
N TRP A 54 15.55 11.10 2.55
CA TRP A 54 16.65 10.30 2.02
C TRP A 54 17.01 10.70 0.59
N GLU A 55 18.28 10.44 0.24
CA GLU A 55 18.78 10.52 -1.13
C GLU A 55 18.25 9.31 -1.90
N GLY A 56 17.57 9.59 -3.00
CA GLY A 56 17.00 8.61 -3.89
C GLY A 56 17.86 8.36 -5.13
N GLU A 57 17.24 7.84 -6.18
CA GLU A 57 17.85 7.67 -7.50
C GLU A 57 17.94 8.98 -8.27
N ARG A 58 18.78 9.02 -9.31
CA ARG A 58 18.83 10.11 -10.30
C ARG A 58 18.92 11.51 -9.68
N ASN A 59 19.75 11.64 -8.63
CA ASN A 59 19.95 12.89 -7.88
C ASN A 59 18.66 13.48 -7.27
N SER A 60 17.69 12.62 -6.95
CA SER A 60 16.48 13.00 -6.25
C SER A 60 16.64 12.90 -4.73
N GLN A 61 15.79 13.61 -4.00
CA GLN A 61 15.54 13.41 -2.59
C GLN A 61 14.06 13.17 -2.39
N VAL A 62 13.73 12.22 -1.51
CA VAL A 62 12.36 11.87 -1.17
C VAL A 62 12.13 12.16 0.30
N ARG A 63 10.93 12.61 0.64
CA ARG A 63 10.51 12.93 2.01
C ARG A 63 9.17 12.29 2.32
N LEU A 64 9.12 11.65 3.49
CA LEU A 64 7.90 11.23 4.17
C LEU A 64 7.78 11.98 5.49
N ARG A 65 6.63 12.59 5.73
CA ARG A 65 6.27 13.19 7.02
C ARG A 65 5.13 12.38 7.62
N PHE A 66 5.35 11.82 8.80
CA PHE A 66 4.36 11.04 9.51
C PHE A 66 3.82 11.81 10.70
N GLY A 67 2.52 11.68 10.93
CA GLY A 67 1.86 12.13 12.14
C GLY A 67 0.81 11.11 12.58
N VAL A 68 0.09 11.44 13.64
CA VAL A 68 -1.06 10.66 14.12
C VAL A 68 -2.25 11.60 14.21
N GLN A 69 -3.38 11.19 13.62
CA GLN A 69 -4.65 11.90 13.69
C GLN A 69 -5.67 11.03 14.41
N ALA A 70 -6.10 11.43 15.61
CA ALA A 70 -7.02 10.66 16.43
C ALA A 70 -6.59 9.18 16.64
N GLY A 71 -5.29 8.93 16.76
CA GLY A 71 -4.70 7.58 16.90
C GLY A 71 -4.42 6.84 15.59
N LEU A 72 -4.82 7.37 14.44
CA LEU A 72 -4.51 6.81 13.13
C LEU A 72 -3.18 7.37 12.60
N PRO A 73 -2.16 6.53 12.32
CA PRO A 73 -0.97 6.97 11.62
C PRO A 73 -1.31 7.51 10.23
N THR A 74 -0.81 8.69 9.90
CA THR A 74 -1.07 9.39 8.65
C THR A 74 0.25 9.80 8.01
N VAL A 75 0.36 9.61 6.69
CA VAL A 75 1.43 10.26 5.91
C VAL A 75 0.98 11.70 5.65
N GLN A 76 1.38 12.62 6.54
CA GLN A 76 1.06 14.04 6.41
C GLN A 76 1.56 14.62 5.08
N GLU A 77 2.71 14.14 4.60
CA GLU A 77 3.24 14.52 3.28
C GLU A 77 4.12 13.40 2.71
N LEU A 78 3.92 13.13 1.41
CA LEU A 78 4.86 12.41 0.56
C LEU A 78 5.32 13.37 -0.54
N ALA A 79 6.62 13.62 -0.64
CA ALA A 79 7.17 14.55 -1.61
C ALA A 79 8.52 14.09 -2.19
N ILE A 80 8.82 14.57 -3.40
CA ILE A 80 10.08 14.33 -4.09
C ILE A 80 10.62 15.62 -4.72
N GLN A 81 11.94 15.79 -4.72
CA GLN A 81 12.60 16.92 -5.37
C GLN A 81 13.87 16.46 -6.10
N ALA A 82 14.29 17.20 -7.12
CA ALA A 82 15.69 17.20 -7.50
C ALA A 82 16.50 17.90 -6.40
N LYS A 83 17.72 17.44 -6.11
CA LYS A 83 18.53 18.00 -5.03
C LYS A 83 18.71 19.51 -5.20
N GLY A 84 18.20 20.29 -4.23
CA GLY A 84 18.25 21.77 -4.24
C GLY A 84 17.13 22.48 -5.01
N SER A 85 16.15 21.74 -5.55
CA SER A 85 14.94 22.29 -6.17
C SER A 85 13.75 22.30 -5.20
N PRO A 86 12.63 22.99 -5.50
CA PRO A 86 11.41 22.89 -4.71
C PRO A 86 10.85 21.46 -4.64
N TRP A 87 10.17 21.15 -3.54
CA TRP A 87 9.47 19.87 -3.34
C TRP A 87 8.23 19.76 -4.23
N ASN A 88 8.13 18.67 -4.98
CA ASN A 88 6.91 18.24 -5.65
C ASN A 88 6.15 17.34 -4.68
N VAL A 89 4.98 17.79 -4.24
CA VAL A 89 4.14 16.99 -3.34
C VAL A 89 3.35 15.99 -4.16
N LEU A 90 3.39 14.73 -3.74
CA LEU A 90 2.68 13.61 -4.35
C LEU A 90 1.43 13.24 -3.55
N GLY A 91 1.32 13.69 -2.29
CA GLY A 91 0.11 13.54 -1.50
C GLY A 91 0.25 14.13 -0.10
N ARG A 92 -0.90 14.43 0.51
CA ARG A 92 -1.01 15.01 1.85
C ARG A 92 -2.08 14.30 2.65
N ASN A 93 -1.84 14.16 3.94
CA ASN A 93 -2.77 13.52 4.89
C ASN A 93 -3.26 12.13 4.41
N LEU A 94 -2.36 11.35 3.80
CA LEU A 94 -2.71 10.05 3.24
C LEU A 94 -2.93 9.04 4.35
N THR A 95 -3.99 8.25 4.21
CA THR A 95 -4.38 7.23 5.19
C THR A 95 -4.04 5.84 4.66
N PRO A 96 -3.33 4.98 5.42
CA PRO A 96 -3.12 3.58 5.08
C PRO A 96 -4.44 2.82 5.09
N VAL A 97 -4.68 1.99 4.07
CA VAL A 97 -5.82 1.08 4.01
C VAL A 97 -5.33 -0.33 3.77
N PHE A 98 -5.86 -1.28 4.55
CA PHE A 98 -5.61 -2.70 4.38
C PHE A 98 -6.91 -3.46 4.62
N SER A 99 -7.14 -4.51 3.84
CA SER A 99 -8.19 -5.49 4.09
C SER A 99 -7.69 -6.90 3.81
N VAL A 100 -8.30 -7.88 4.46
CA VAL A 100 -8.05 -9.30 4.23
C VAL A 100 -9.36 -10.03 4.04
N THR A 101 -9.31 -11.05 3.18
CA THR A 101 -10.31 -12.11 3.14
C THR A 101 -9.63 -13.38 3.63
N THR A 102 -10.24 -14.03 4.60
CA THR A 102 -9.73 -15.26 5.21
C THR A 102 -10.66 -16.42 4.92
N GLY A 103 -10.08 -17.60 4.79
CA GLY A 103 -10.78 -18.89 4.78
C GLY A 103 -10.00 -19.91 5.62
N ILE A 104 -10.45 -21.16 5.65
CA ILE A 104 -9.85 -22.22 6.45
C ILE A 104 -9.07 -23.19 5.55
N ARG A 105 -7.81 -23.42 5.90
CA ARG A 105 -6.95 -24.46 5.34
C ARG A 105 -7.45 -25.83 5.68
N ARG A 106 -7.44 -26.70 4.67
CA ARG A 106 -7.87 -28.09 4.81
C ARG A 106 -6.82 -29.02 4.26
N THR A 107 -6.86 -30.23 4.79
CA THR A 107 -6.18 -31.34 4.13
C THR A 107 -6.97 -31.82 2.90
N GLY A 108 -6.34 -32.64 2.08
CA GLY A 108 -6.92 -33.32 0.93
C GLY A 108 -6.10 -34.55 0.58
N HIS A 109 -6.60 -35.39 -0.33
CA HIS A 109 -5.86 -36.57 -0.83
C HIS A 109 -5.35 -37.52 0.27
N ASP A 110 -6.15 -37.75 1.32
CA ASP A 110 -5.82 -38.60 2.47
C ASP A 110 -4.55 -38.18 3.24
N LEU A 111 -4.11 -36.93 3.07
CA LEU A 111 -2.96 -36.40 3.80
C LEU A 111 -3.34 -36.15 5.28
N PRO A 112 -2.40 -36.40 6.21
CA PRO A 112 -2.55 -35.99 7.60
C PRO A 112 -2.80 -34.48 7.76
N GLU A 113 -3.49 -34.10 8.84
CA GLU A 113 -3.90 -32.72 9.09
C GLU A 113 -2.71 -31.74 9.20
N GLU A 114 -1.55 -32.20 9.68
CA GLU A 114 -0.30 -31.44 9.72
C GLU A 114 0.17 -30.96 8.33
N HIS A 115 -0.20 -31.67 7.27
CA HIS A 115 0.16 -31.36 5.88
C HIS A 115 -0.84 -30.45 5.17
N ARG A 116 -1.89 -29.96 5.84
CA ARG A 116 -2.86 -29.00 5.27
C ARG A 116 -2.21 -27.75 4.64
N TRP A 117 -1.02 -27.37 5.11
CA TRP A 117 -0.29 -26.20 4.61
C TRP A 117 0.34 -26.42 3.23
N ASP A 118 0.49 -27.69 2.84
CA ASP A 118 1.06 -28.14 1.57
C ASP A 118 -0.04 -28.44 0.54
N VAL A 119 -1.32 -28.40 0.95
CA VAL A 119 -2.46 -28.71 0.08
C VAL A 119 -2.79 -27.51 -0.79
N PHE A 120 -2.72 -27.74 -2.10
CA PHE A 120 -2.98 -26.73 -3.12
C PHE A 120 -4.47 -26.64 -3.52
N TRP A 121 -5.20 -27.75 -3.44
CA TRP A 121 -6.57 -27.91 -3.95
C TRP A 121 -7.65 -27.77 -2.85
N ASP A 122 -7.36 -27.05 -1.77
CA ASP A 122 -8.27 -26.88 -0.62
C ASP A 122 -9.32 -25.78 -0.82
N ALA A 123 -9.12 -24.92 -1.82
CA ALA A 123 -10.04 -23.85 -2.27
C ALA A 123 -10.80 -23.12 -1.14
N PRO A 124 -10.10 -22.47 -0.19
CA PRO A 124 -10.72 -22.04 1.07
C PRO A 124 -11.87 -21.04 0.91
N LEU A 125 -11.90 -20.26 -0.18
CA LEU A 125 -12.94 -19.27 -0.42
C LEU A 125 -14.22 -19.84 -1.07
N GLN A 126 -14.26 -21.14 -1.39
CA GLN A 126 -15.47 -21.82 -1.86
C GLN A 126 -16.39 -22.30 -0.72
N HIS A 127 -15.99 -22.06 0.54
CA HIS A 127 -16.76 -22.33 1.75
C HIS A 127 -17.27 -21.01 2.35
N PRO A 128 -18.29 -20.37 1.74
CA PRO A 128 -18.69 -18.99 2.05
C PRO A 128 -19.09 -18.80 3.52
N GLU A 129 -19.56 -19.83 4.20
CA GLU A 129 -19.89 -19.83 5.62
C GLU A 129 -18.68 -19.61 6.54
N GLU A 130 -17.46 -19.82 6.02
CA GLU A 130 -16.20 -19.66 6.75
C GLU A 130 -15.38 -18.47 6.28
N VAL A 131 -15.80 -17.86 5.15
CA VAL A 131 -15.13 -16.71 4.58
C VAL A 131 -15.40 -15.49 5.45
N ARG A 132 -14.33 -14.92 6.00
CA ARG A 132 -14.42 -13.71 6.82
C ARG A 132 -13.60 -12.59 6.19
N GLN A 133 -14.22 -11.42 6.07
CA GLN A 133 -13.60 -10.21 5.53
C GLN A 133 -13.35 -9.22 6.65
N TYR A 134 -12.15 -8.64 6.67
CA TYR A 134 -11.75 -7.68 7.69
C TYR A 134 -11.06 -6.48 7.04
N THR A 135 -11.31 -5.30 7.60
CA THR A 135 -10.61 -4.06 7.28
C THR A 135 -9.75 -3.65 8.47
N ALA A 136 -8.55 -3.14 8.21
CA ALA A 136 -7.65 -2.72 9.25
C ALA A 136 -8.24 -1.59 10.10
N LYS A 137 -8.08 -1.70 11.41
CA LYS A 137 -8.19 -0.60 12.36
C LYS A 137 -6.82 -0.41 12.99
N ILE A 138 -6.31 0.81 12.95
CA ILE A 138 -4.99 1.14 13.47
C ILE A 138 -5.17 2.19 14.56
N GLN A 139 -4.70 1.86 15.76
CA GLN A 139 -4.65 2.79 16.87
C GLN A 139 -3.23 2.80 17.44
N SER A 140 -2.47 3.84 17.11
CA SER A 140 -1.12 4.05 17.59
C SER A 140 -0.97 5.43 18.20
N SER A 141 -0.35 5.51 19.37
CA SER A 141 0.08 6.77 19.99
C SER A 141 1.50 7.17 19.59
N GLY A 142 2.25 6.27 18.95
CA GLY A 142 3.67 6.48 18.67
C GLY A 142 4.21 5.60 17.54
N CYS A 143 5.52 5.62 17.35
CA CYS A 143 6.19 4.74 16.41
C CYS A 143 7.57 4.28 16.90
N LYS A 144 8.16 3.28 16.24
CA LYS A 144 9.54 2.86 16.45
C LYS A 144 10.33 3.06 15.16
N VAL A 145 11.51 3.65 15.26
CA VAL A 145 12.40 3.91 14.13
C VAL A 145 13.67 3.09 14.28
N ARG A 146 13.98 2.30 13.25
CA ARG A 146 15.18 1.46 13.22
C ARG A 146 15.96 1.64 11.93
N SER A 147 17.29 1.65 12.03
CA SER A 147 18.18 1.54 10.88
C SER A 147 18.65 0.10 10.69
N GLU A 148 18.59 -0.42 9.47
CA GLU A 148 19.15 -1.72 9.09
C GLU A 148 19.91 -1.55 7.78
N GLY A 149 21.23 -1.80 7.75
CA GLY A 149 22.03 -1.49 6.56
C GLY A 149 21.83 -0.06 6.02
N ARG A 150 21.30 0.07 4.79
CA ARG A 150 20.97 1.34 4.11
C ARG A 150 19.46 1.67 4.12
N ARG A 151 18.67 1.00 4.96
CA ARG A 151 17.23 1.25 5.09
C ARG A 151 16.85 1.80 6.46
N VAL A 152 15.78 2.58 6.49
CA VAL A 152 15.09 3.01 7.71
C VAL A 152 13.70 2.39 7.71
N GLU A 153 13.34 1.80 8.84
CA GLU A 153 12.04 1.20 9.10
C GLU A 153 11.32 2.06 10.15
N VAL A 154 10.09 2.46 9.84
CA VAL A 154 9.18 3.18 10.75
C VAL A 154 7.99 2.27 11.03
N PHE A 155 7.84 1.83 12.27
CA PHE A 155 6.82 0.88 12.69
C PHE A 155 5.82 1.52 13.65
N PHE A 156 4.55 1.54 13.27
CA PHE A 156 3.42 1.97 14.10
C PHE A 156 2.70 0.74 14.66
N PRO A 157 2.79 0.44 15.97
CA PRO A 157 2.06 -0.66 16.58
C PRO A 157 0.54 -0.40 16.60
N GLY A 158 -0.24 -1.41 16.99
CA GLY A 158 -1.67 -1.24 17.25
C GLY A 158 -2.56 -1.40 16.02
N MET A 159 -2.10 -2.13 15.01
CA MET A 159 -2.97 -2.60 13.93
C MET A 159 -3.73 -3.85 14.37
N SER A 160 -5.04 -3.82 14.20
CA SER A 160 -5.90 -5.00 14.19
C SER A 160 -6.48 -5.17 12.79
N LEU A 161 -6.50 -6.39 12.29
CA LEU A 161 -7.01 -6.75 10.97
C LEU A 161 -7.84 -8.02 11.12
N GLY A 162 -8.94 -7.89 11.85
CA GLY A 162 -9.77 -9.01 12.30
C GLY A 162 -9.02 -9.90 13.27
N ILE A 163 -8.74 -11.13 12.83
CA ILE A 163 -8.03 -12.17 13.58
C ILE A 163 -6.52 -11.90 13.69
N PHE A 164 -6.03 -10.93 12.93
CA PHE A 164 -4.63 -10.54 12.92
C PHE A 164 -4.37 -9.34 13.83
N SER A 165 -3.23 -9.34 14.53
CA SER A 165 -2.74 -8.24 15.35
C SER A 165 -1.27 -7.93 15.07
N GLY A 166 -0.87 -6.66 15.13
CA GLY A 166 0.50 -6.24 14.86
C GLY A 166 0.63 -4.74 14.64
N GLY A 167 1.21 -4.34 13.50
CA GLY A 167 1.41 -2.92 13.20
C GLY A 167 1.60 -2.62 11.71
N LEU A 168 1.62 -1.32 11.41
CA LEU A 168 1.93 -0.76 10.09
C LEU A 168 3.41 -0.45 10.01
N GLN A 169 4.10 -0.93 8.99
CA GLN A 169 5.51 -0.62 8.74
C GLN A 169 5.68 0.16 7.43
N TYR A 170 6.48 1.21 7.48
CA TYR A 170 7.08 1.84 6.29
C TYR A 170 8.57 1.54 6.25
N THR A 171 9.10 1.18 5.09
CA THR A 171 10.54 1.00 4.88
C THR A 171 10.98 1.83 3.69
N VAL A 172 12.05 2.59 3.86
CA VAL A 172 12.68 3.40 2.81
C VAL A 172 14.14 3.02 2.64
N TYR A 173 14.69 3.22 1.45
CA TYR A 173 15.99 2.69 1.05
C TYR A 173 16.87 3.81 0.50
N GLN A 174 18.00 4.08 1.17
CA GLN A 174 18.95 5.09 0.69
C GLN A 174 19.52 4.68 -0.68
N GLY A 175 19.40 5.55 -1.66
CA GLY A 175 19.79 5.34 -3.06
C GLY A 175 18.66 4.82 -3.95
N SER A 176 17.41 4.78 -3.44
CA SER A 176 16.22 4.33 -4.15
C SER A 176 15.03 5.24 -3.84
N ASN A 177 14.14 5.44 -4.80
CA ASN A 177 12.88 6.16 -4.55
C ASN A 177 11.75 5.25 -4.04
N LEU A 178 12.06 3.98 -3.73
CA LEU A 178 11.11 3.02 -3.22
C LEU A 178 10.68 3.31 -1.78
N ILE A 179 9.39 3.12 -1.56
CA ILE A 179 8.74 3.13 -0.26
C ILE A 179 7.97 1.82 -0.16
N ARG A 180 8.33 0.96 0.79
CA ARG A 180 7.56 -0.23 1.10
C ARG A 180 6.59 0.08 2.22
N GLN A 181 5.31 -0.21 2.02
CA GLN A 181 4.30 -0.19 3.07
C GLN A 181 3.90 -1.63 3.38
N GLU A 182 3.76 -1.98 4.65
CA GLU A 182 3.37 -3.33 5.08
C GLU A 182 2.40 -3.30 6.25
N ALA A 183 1.38 -4.16 6.22
CA ALA A 183 0.80 -4.68 7.44
C ALA A 183 1.67 -5.86 7.92
N VAL A 184 2.31 -5.71 9.09
CA VAL A 184 3.13 -6.73 9.74
C VAL A 184 2.33 -7.25 10.93
N VAL A 185 1.65 -8.37 10.73
CA VAL A 185 0.63 -8.86 11.65
C VAL A 185 0.73 -10.37 11.85
N LYS A 186 0.24 -10.88 12.97
CA LYS A 186 0.19 -12.32 13.27
C LYS A 186 -1.21 -12.72 13.73
N THR A 187 -1.54 -14.00 13.58
CA THR A 187 -2.76 -14.62 14.11
C THR A 187 -2.37 -15.83 14.95
N GLU A 188 -3.19 -16.15 15.95
CA GLU A 188 -3.09 -17.40 16.71
C GLU A 188 -4.18 -18.40 16.28
N GLU A 189 -5.09 -18.00 15.39
CA GLU A 189 -6.13 -18.90 14.89
C GLU A 189 -5.51 -20.02 14.05
N PRO A 190 -5.95 -21.28 14.22
CA PRO A 190 -5.45 -22.40 13.46
C PRO A 190 -5.91 -22.34 12.01
N SER A 191 -5.13 -22.95 11.12
CA SER A 191 -5.54 -23.24 9.73
C SER A 191 -5.99 -22.01 8.94
N VAL A 192 -5.42 -20.82 9.15
CA VAL A 192 -5.84 -19.62 8.42
C VAL A 192 -5.23 -19.60 7.03
N ALA A 193 -6.08 -19.46 6.01
CA ALA A 193 -5.71 -19.06 4.66
C ALA A 193 -6.16 -17.62 4.40
N TYR A 194 -5.40 -16.82 3.66
CA TYR A 194 -5.78 -15.43 3.41
C TYR A 194 -5.31 -14.84 2.08
N ILE A 195 -6.01 -13.80 1.65
CA ILE A 195 -5.57 -12.83 0.65
C ILE A 195 -5.71 -11.43 1.22
N TYR A 196 -5.02 -10.44 0.62
CA TYR A 196 -5.10 -9.06 1.07
C TYR A 196 -5.23 -8.03 -0.06
N SER A 197 -5.71 -6.85 0.35
CA SER A 197 -5.61 -5.60 -0.38
C SER A 197 -4.92 -4.58 0.52
N GLY A 198 -4.10 -3.71 -0.07
CA GLY A 198 -3.36 -2.68 0.65
C GLY A 198 -3.15 -1.43 -0.22
N GLY A 199 -3.09 -0.25 0.39
CA GLY A 199 -2.97 1.00 -0.34
C GLY A 199 -2.90 2.25 0.53
N LEU A 200 -2.96 3.39 -0.14
CA LEU A 200 -3.11 4.71 0.46
C LEU A 200 -4.34 5.39 -0.13
N LYS A 201 -5.07 6.11 0.73
CA LYS A 201 -6.23 6.92 0.34
C LYS A 201 -6.05 8.40 0.70
N GLY A 202 -6.85 9.27 0.10
CA GLY A 202 -6.76 10.73 0.29
C GLY A 202 -5.75 11.43 -0.62
N PHE A 203 -5.36 10.83 -1.75
CA PHE A 203 -4.63 11.55 -2.79
C PHE A 203 -5.53 12.59 -3.43
N SER A 204 -4.96 13.71 -3.88
CA SER A 204 -5.72 14.80 -4.50
C SER A 204 -5.34 15.00 -5.95
N SER A 205 -6.36 15.22 -6.80
CA SER A 205 -6.15 15.61 -8.20
C SER A 205 -5.48 16.97 -8.40
N SER A 206 -5.31 17.77 -7.32
CA SER A 206 -4.48 18.98 -7.38
C SER A 206 -2.99 18.68 -7.47
N ASP A 207 -2.54 17.58 -6.87
CA ASP A 207 -1.15 17.12 -6.89
C ASP A 207 -0.91 16.12 -8.02
N LEU A 208 -1.82 15.14 -8.15
CA LEU A 208 -1.74 14.03 -9.10
C LEU A 208 -3.07 13.91 -9.87
N LYS A 209 -3.09 14.42 -11.10
CA LYS A 209 -4.29 14.70 -11.89
C LYS A 209 -5.08 13.47 -12.31
N GLU A 210 -4.37 12.37 -12.54
CA GLU A 210 -4.93 11.17 -13.16
C GLU A 210 -4.22 9.91 -12.70
N VAL A 211 -4.88 8.77 -12.91
CA VAL A 211 -4.20 7.46 -12.92
C VAL A 211 -3.91 7.01 -14.34
N VAL A 212 -2.76 6.39 -14.54
CA VAL A 212 -2.23 5.94 -15.84
C VAL A 212 -1.73 4.50 -15.70
N TRP A 213 -1.99 3.67 -16.72
CA TRP A 213 -1.44 2.31 -16.80
C TRP A 213 -1.25 1.88 -18.25
N GLN A 214 -0.52 0.77 -18.45
CA GLN A 214 -0.60 0.04 -19.71
C GLN A 214 -1.59 -1.10 -19.55
N ASP A 215 -2.56 -1.24 -20.46
CA ASP A 215 -3.41 -2.43 -20.52
C ASP A 215 -2.60 -3.68 -20.91
N ILE A 216 -3.25 -4.85 -20.89
CA ILE A 216 -2.61 -6.13 -21.23
C ILE A 216 -2.08 -6.18 -22.68
N GLY A 217 -2.66 -5.41 -23.61
CA GLY A 217 -2.17 -5.23 -24.97
C GLY A 217 -0.95 -4.31 -25.06
N GLY A 218 -0.63 -3.58 -23.98
CA GLY A 218 0.46 -2.62 -23.91
C GLY A 218 0.08 -1.20 -24.32
N ASN A 219 -1.21 -0.93 -24.58
CA ASN A 219 -1.66 0.42 -24.87
C ASN A 219 -1.77 1.23 -23.59
N TRP A 220 -1.46 2.52 -23.69
CA TRP A 220 -1.60 3.44 -22.57
C TRP A 220 -3.06 3.78 -22.35
N GLN A 221 -3.46 3.74 -21.09
CA GLN A 221 -4.79 4.08 -20.59
C GLN A 221 -4.63 5.12 -19.48
N ASN A 222 -5.61 6.01 -19.37
CA ASN A 222 -5.66 6.99 -18.30
C ASN A 222 -7.09 7.25 -17.80
N TYR A 223 -7.20 7.74 -16.57
CA TYR A 223 -8.47 8.16 -15.98
C TYR A 223 -8.26 9.37 -15.07
N GLU A 224 -8.91 10.48 -15.44
CA GLU A 224 -8.79 11.78 -14.75
C GLU A 224 -9.93 12.00 -13.73
N PHE A 225 -10.46 10.91 -13.16
CA PHE A 225 -11.49 10.95 -12.12
C PHE A 225 -12.80 11.65 -12.52
N TYR A 226 -13.22 11.58 -13.78
CA TYR A 226 -14.54 12.07 -14.20
C TYR A 226 -15.70 11.22 -13.65
N GLY A 227 -16.89 11.80 -13.49
CA GLY A 227 -18.10 11.08 -13.06
C GLY A 227 -18.28 10.98 -11.54
N THR A 228 -19.18 10.10 -11.08
CA THR A 228 -19.47 9.93 -9.65
C THR A 228 -18.37 9.16 -8.94
N PRO A 229 -18.20 9.36 -7.60
CA PRO A 229 -17.32 8.50 -6.81
C PRO A 229 -17.61 7.01 -7.00
N ASN A 230 -16.57 6.18 -6.93
CA ASN A 230 -16.73 4.75 -7.05
C ASN A 230 -17.25 4.18 -5.72
N ARG A 231 -18.22 3.26 -5.80
CA ARG A 231 -18.72 2.54 -4.62
C ARG A 231 -17.64 1.64 -4.01
N ASP A 232 -16.93 0.93 -4.88
CA ASP A 232 -15.89 -0.03 -4.54
C ASP A 232 -14.60 0.31 -5.30
N PRO A 233 -13.40 -0.12 -4.83
CA PRO A 233 -12.18 -0.03 -5.61
C PRO A 233 -12.33 -0.64 -7.01
N VAL A 234 -11.77 0.02 -8.01
CA VAL A 234 -11.77 -0.43 -9.41
C VAL A 234 -10.49 -1.23 -9.67
N PRO A 235 -10.56 -2.56 -9.86
CA PRO A 235 -9.40 -3.35 -10.26
C PRO A 235 -8.93 -2.99 -11.65
N VAL A 236 -7.61 -2.96 -11.85
CA VAL A 236 -6.99 -2.63 -13.13
C VAL A 236 -6.08 -3.76 -13.58
N ARG A 237 -6.40 -4.36 -14.74
CA ARG A 237 -5.55 -5.34 -15.44
C ARG A 237 -4.37 -4.64 -16.11
N ALA A 238 -3.45 -4.14 -15.31
CA ALA A 238 -2.27 -3.41 -15.77
C ALA A 238 -1.15 -4.38 -16.16
N LYS A 239 -0.55 -4.19 -17.35
CA LYS A 239 0.67 -4.88 -17.76
C LYS A 239 1.81 -4.58 -16.78
N ASN A 240 2.54 -5.63 -16.41
CA ASN A 240 3.54 -5.62 -15.34
C ASN A 240 3.02 -5.20 -13.95
N ARG A 241 1.70 -5.12 -13.77
CA ARG A 241 1.06 -4.86 -12.46
C ARG A 241 1.46 -3.51 -11.86
N VAL A 242 1.68 -2.52 -12.72
CA VAL A 242 2.04 -1.16 -12.31
C VAL A 242 0.90 -0.21 -12.62
N LEU A 243 0.40 0.46 -11.60
CA LEU A 243 -0.50 1.61 -11.73
C LEU A 243 0.25 2.86 -11.33
N LEU A 244 0.01 3.97 -12.03
CA LEU A 244 0.67 5.24 -11.76
C LEU A 244 -0.36 6.30 -11.47
N ALA A 245 -0.05 7.20 -10.54
CA ALA A 245 -0.71 8.48 -10.39
C ALA A 245 0.22 9.57 -10.94
N SER A 246 -0.28 10.40 -11.85
CA SER A 246 0.51 11.32 -12.66
C SER A 246 0.23 12.77 -12.29
N GLY A 247 1.27 13.52 -11.93
CA GLY A 247 1.24 14.97 -11.76
C GLY A 247 1.92 15.69 -12.93
N THR A 248 2.08 17.01 -12.80
CA THR A 248 2.70 17.83 -13.86
C THR A 248 4.21 17.56 -13.99
N THR A 249 4.91 17.44 -12.87
CA THR A 249 6.38 17.38 -12.80
C THR A 249 6.88 16.17 -12.01
N ALA A 250 5.98 15.37 -11.46
CA ALA A 250 6.30 14.19 -10.69
C ALA A 250 5.16 13.16 -10.79
N SER A 251 5.48 11.90 -10.54
CA SER A 251 4.53 10.80 -10.57
C SER A 251 4.80 9.82 -9.43
N LEU A 252 3.79 9.03 -9.08
CA LEU A 252 3.86 8.00 -8.05
C LEU A 252 3.37 6.68 -8.64
N ALA A 253 4.23 5.67 -8.69
CA ALA A 253 3.81 4.32 -9.05
C ALA A 253 3.38 3.54 -7.81
N VAL A 254 2.42 2.64 -7.96
CA VAL A 254 2.07 1.58 -7.01
C VAL A 254 2.14 0.23 -7.71
N PHE A 255 2.74 -0.75 -7.03
CA PHE A 255 2.91 -2.08 -7.59
C PHE A 255 3.14 -3.11 -6.47
N PRO A 256 2.79 -4.39 -6.72
CA PRO A 256 3.03 -5.44 -5.76
C PRO A 256 4.53 -5.80 -5.65
N PRO A 257 4.96 -6.41 -4.54
CA PRO A 257 6.27 -7.05 -4.45
C PRO A 257 6.51 -7.99 -5.64
N PRO A 258 7.68 -7.92 -6.32
CA PRO A 258 7.97 -8.80 -7.45
C PRO A 258 8.14 -10.27 -7.02
N HIS A 259 8.50 -10.48 -5.75
CA HIS A 259 8.60 -11.78 -5.12
C HIS A 259 7.73 -11.77 -3.85
N GLN A 260 6.99 -12.85 -3.59
CA GLN A 260 6.07 -12.98 -2.44
C GLN A 260 4.81 -12.09 -2.49
N PHE A 261 4.27 -11.80 -3.68
CA PHE A 261 2.90 -11.28 -3.83
C PHE A 261 1.91 -12.31 -4.36
N PHE A 262 2.40 -13.33 -5.05
CA PHE A 262 1.61 -14.46 -5.50
C PHE A 262 1.88 -15.66 -4.61
N PHE A 263 0.81 -16.38 -4.29
CA PHE A 263 0.87 -17.79 -3.93
C PHE A 263 1.04 -18.63 -5.20
N ALA A 264 1.25 -19.94 -5.06
CA ALA A 264 1.30 -20.82 -6.22
C ALA A 264 -0.01 -20.71 -7.02
N ARG A 265 0.09 -20.72 -8.35
CA ARG A 265 -1.05 -20.65 -9.26
C ARG A 265 -0.87 -21.65 -10.39
N GLU A 266 -1.97 -22.22 -10.85
CA GLU A 266 -2.03 -23.09 -12.03
C GLU A 266 -2.15 -22.26 -13.31
N LEU A 267 -2.84 -21.12 -13.24
CA LEU A 267 -3.03 -20.18 -14.35
C LEU A 267 -2.40 -18.83 -14.03
N GLU A 268 -1.63 -18.31 -14.99
CA GLU A 268 -0.97 -17.01 -14.89
C GLU A 268 -1.80 -15.93 -15.60
N ILE A 269 -2.97 -15.61 -15.04
CA ILE A 269 -3.88 -14.58 -15.56
C ILE A 269 -3.73 -13.27 -14.79
N ASN A 270 -3.90 -12.15 -15.48
CA ASN A 270 -3.94 -10.84 -14.86
C ASN A 270 -5.33 -10.54 -14.27
N LEU A 271 -5.53 -10.87 -12.99
CA LEU A 271 -6.79 -10.67 -12.25
C LEU A 271 -6.99 -9.24 -11.70
N GLY A 272 -6.24 -8.27 -12.22
CA GLY A 272 -6.30 -6.88 -11.78
C GLY A 272 -5.66 -6.65 -10.41
N TYR A 273 -4.34 -6.78 -10.34
CA TYR A 273 -3.56 -6.77 -9.09
C TYR A 273 -3.28 -5.37 -8.51
N VAL A 274 -3.64 -4.33 -9.24
CA VAL A 274 -3.60 -2.94 -8.81
C VAL A 274 -4.98 -2.33 -8.94
N TRP A 275 -5.27 -1.32 -8.15
CA TRP A 275 -6.59 -0.69 -8.13
C TRP A 275 -6.49 0.81 -7.87
N TYR A 276 -7.50 1.54 -8.32
CA TYR A 276 -7.77 2.91 -7.88
C TYR A 276 -9.20 3.03 -7.36
N GLN A 277 -9.51 4.08 -6.62
CA GLN A 277 -10.86 4.42 -6.23
C GLN A 277 -11.02 5.94 -6.19
N LYS A 278 -11.97 6.50 -6.94
CA LYS A 278 -12.43 7.87 -6.73
C LYS A 278 -13.29 7.89 -5.48
N GLU A 279 -12.85 8.59 -4.44
CA GLU A 279 -13.53 8.62 -3.14
C GLU A 279 -14.54 9.76 -3.04
N SER A 280 -14.17 10.94 -3.50
CA SER A 280 -15.03 12.12 -3.44
C SER A 280 -14.60 13.20 -4.44
N SER A 281 -15.46 14.20 -4.58
CA SER A 281 -15.16 15.44 -5.30
C SER A 281 -15.41 16.61 -4.37
N GLN A 282 -14.48 17.56 -4.30
CA GLN A 282 -14.65 18.84 -3.62
C GLN A 282 -14.25 19.94 -4.60
N GLY A 283 -15.26 20.61 -5.18
CA GLY A 283 -15.02 21.55 -6.28
C GLY A 283 -14.42 20.85 -7.50
N SER A 284 -13.33 21.40 -8.05
CA SER A 284 -12.55 20.80 -9.15
C SER A 284 -11.51 19.78 -8.70
N SER A 285 -11.34 19.58 -7.39
CA SER A 285 -10.42 18.60 -6.84
C SER A 285 -11.14 17.28 -6.53
N HIS A 286 -10.50 16.17 -6.86
CA HIS A 286 -10.98 14.83 -6.60
C HIS A 286 -10.07 14.16 -5.58
N GLN A 287 -10.67 13.52 -4.59
CA GLN A 287 -9.96 12.65 -3.67
C GLN A 287 -9.99 11.22 -4.21
N PHE A 288 -8.86 10.55 -4.15
CA PHE A 288 -8.75 9.18 -4.63
C PHE A 288 -7.78 8.34 -3.81
N ALA A 289 -7.93 7.03 -3.96
CA ALA A 289 -7.07 6.01 -3.38
C ALA A 289 -6.48 5.12 -4.46
N LEU A 290 -5.35 4.51 -4.15
CA LEU A 290 -4.71 3.51 -5.02
C LEU A 290 -3.89 2.51 -4.21
N GLY A 291 -3.74 1.31 -4.77
CA GLY A 291 -3.13 0.22 -4.05
C GLY A 291 -2.92 -1.04 -4.89
N VAL A 292 -2.61 -2.12 -4.18
CA VAL A 292 -2.51 -3.48 -4.71
C VAL A 292 -3.62 -4.34 -4.12
N ARG A 293 -4.01 -5.39 -4.84
CA ARG A 293 -4.98 -6.37 -4.36
C ARG A 293 -4.69 -7.76 -4.90
N GLN A 294 -5.17 -8.75 -4.18
CA GLN A 294 -5.32 -10.11 -4.67
C GLN A 294 -6.82 -10.37 -4.96
N HIS A 295 -7.09 -11.10 -6.03
CA HIS A 295 -8.46 -11.45 -6.40
C HIS A 295 -8.98 -12.55 -5.44
N PRO A 296 -10.29 -12.62 -5.11
CA PRO A 296 -10.83 -13.69 -4.25
C PRO A 296 -11.02 -15.03 -4.95
N THR A 297 -10.99 -15.05 -6.27
CA THR A 297 -11.16 -16.26 -7.09
C THR A 297 -10.14 -16.28 -8.21
N GLU A 298 -9.92 -17.43 -8.83
CA GLU A 298 -9.23 -17.51 -10.12
C GLU A 298 -10.20 -17.14 -11.26
N GLU A 299 -9.65 -16.84 -12.44
CA GLU A 299 -10.40 -16.84 -13.70
C GLU A 299 -9.86 -17.96 -14.58
N GLY A 300 -10.67 -18.53 -15.47
CA GLY A 300 -10.20 -19.66 -16.27
C GLY A 300 -11.21 -20.10 -17.31
N TYR A 301 -10.80 -21.05 -18.15
CA TYR A 301 -11.59 -21.53 -19.28
C TYR A 301 -12.52 -22.68 -18.89
N ASN A 302 -12.38 -23.21 -17.68
CA ASN A 302 -13.29 -24.18 -17.11
C ASN A 302 -13.48 -24.00 -15.60
N ASP A 303 -14.60 -24.53 -15.10
CA ASP A 303 -15.01 -24.42 -13.70
C ASP A 303 -14.01 -25.03 -12.70
N THR A 304 -13.25 -26.05 -13.10
CA THR A 304 -12.26 -26.69 -12.22
C THR A 304 -11.14 -25.72 -11.90
N TRP A 305 -10.62 -25.02 -12.91
CA TRP A 305 -9.58 -23.99 -12.73
C TRP A 305 -10.09 -22.79 -11.92
N ILE A 306 -11.37 -22.44 -12.05
CA ILE A 306 -11.92 -21.31 -11.30
C ILE A 306 -12.17 -21.66 -9.83
N LYS A 307 -12.69 -22.88 -9.58
CA LYS A 307 -13.24 -23.24 -8.28
C LYS A 307 -12.28 -24.01 -7.38
N ARG A 308 -11.29 -24.73 -7.92
CA ARG A 308 -10.52 -25.69 -7.11
C ARG A 308 -9.04 -25.36 -6.89
N VAL A 309 -8.48 -24.38 -7.59
CA VAL A 309 -7.01 -24.17 -7.65
C VAL A 309 -6.57 -22.79 -7.20
N TYR A 310 -7.24 -22.25 -6.18
CA TYR A 310 -6.93 -20.93 -5.66
C TYR A 310 -6.33 -21.02 -4.26
N ALA A 311 -5.02 -21.22 -4.23
CA ALA A 311 -4.31 -21.68 -3.06
C ALA A 311 -4.18 -20.64 -1.93
N LEU A 312 -4.33 -19.32 -2.12
CA LEU A 312 -4.17 -18.28 -1.06
C LEU A 312 -2.84 -18.33 -0.27
N TYR A 313 -2.61 -17.37 0.64
CA TYR A 313 -1.50 -17.43 1.59
C TYR A 313 -1.80 -18.27 2.83
N ASN A 314 -0.77 -18.93 3.36
CA ASN A 314 -0.78 -19.58 4.66
C ASN A 314 -0.55 -18.57 5.78
N ALA A 315 -1.32 -18.66 6.87
CA ALA A 315 -1.01 -17.99 8.14
C ALA A 315 -1.03 -18.98 9.32
N PRO A 316 0.04 -19.78 9.50
CA PRO A 316 0.15 -20.65 10.67
C PRO A 316 0.12 -19.86 11.99
N PRO A 317 -0.45 -20.42 13.07
CA PRO A 317 -0.48 -19.77 14.38
C PRO A 317 0.88 -19.26 14.83
N GLY A 318 0.92 -18.05 15.38
CA GLY A 318 2.13 -17.42 15.92
C GLY A 318 3.11 -16.90 14.87
N THR A 319 2.84 -17.08 13.57
CA THR A 319 3.74 -16.61 12.49
C THR A 319 3.38 -15.21 11.99
N TRP A 320 4.43 -14.41 11.72
CA TRP A 320 4.27 -13.06 11.19
C TRP A 320 3.99 -13.08 9.69
N GLN A 321 2.86 -12.51 9.32
CA GLN A 321 2.47 -12.24 7.95
C GLN A 321 2.91 -10.83 7.56
N ARG A 322 3.43 -10.68 6.33
CA ARG A 322 3.88 -9.40 5.77
C ARG A 322 3.12 -9.07 4.50
N MET A 323 2.01 -8.37 4.66
CA MET A 323 1.13 -7.96 3.57
C MET A 323 1.67 -6.63 3.01
N SER A 324 2.41 -6.69 1.90
CA SER A 324 3.23 -5.58 1.45
C SER A 324 2.84 -5.02 0.08
N LEU A 325 3.18 -3.75 -0.14
CA LEU A 325 3.09 -3.07 -1.41
C LEU A 325 4.23 -2.07 -1.52
N TYR A 326 4.55 -1.69 -2.75
CA TYR A 326 5.55 -0.68 -3.03
C TYR A 326 4.90 0.54 -3.67
N PHE A 327 5.37 1.69 -3.22
CA PHE A 327 5.26 2.94 -3.95
C PHE A 327 6.65 3.33 -4.49
N TYR A 328 6.69 3.97 -5.65
CA TYR A 328 7.91 4.55 -6.21
C TYR A 328 7.64 6.00 -6.60
N ALA A 329 8.34 6.92 -5.93
CA ALA A 329 8.25 8.35 -6.23
C ALA A 329 9.16 8.70 -7.42
N ASN A 330 8.66 9.43 -8.40
CA ASN A 330 9.41 9.77 -9.60
C ASN A 330 9.34 11.26 -9.90
N LEU A 331 10.47 11.85 -10.27
CA LEU A 331 10.50 13.16 -10.94
C LEU A 331 10.30 12.93 -12.43
N GLY A 332 9.35 13.65 -13.03
CA GLY A 332 8.95 13.47 -14.42
C GLY A 332 7.65 12.71 -14.59
N THR A 333 7.45 12.20 -15.80
CA THR A 333 6.18 11.63 -16.28
C THR A 333 5.84 10.29 -15.63
N ALA A 334 4.57 9.86 -15.73
CA ALA A 334 4.18 8.50 -15.37
C ALA A 334 4.98 7.44 -16.18
N ARG A 335 5.25 7.69 -17.45
CA ARG A 335 6.01 6.75 -18.29
C ARG A 335 7.44 6.52 -17.79
N GLU A 336 8.13 7.59 -17.37
CA GLU A 336 9.47 7.48 -16.77
C GLU A 336 9.44 6.77 -15.43
N GLY A 337 8.43 7.05 -14.59
CA GLY A 337 8.20 6.34 -13.34
C GLY A 337 7.98 4.84 -13.54
N ARG A 338 7.21 4.46 -14.56
CA ARG A 338 7.00 3.06 -14.93
C ARG A 338 8.32 2.38 -15.32
N ASN A 339 9.11 3.03 -16.17
CA ASN A 339 10.40 2.48 -16.61
C ASN A 339 11.35 2.27 -15.43
N ALA A 340 11.34 3.17 -14.44
CA ALA A 340 12.12 3.01 -13.22
C ALA A 340 11.65 1.81 -12.38
N VAL A 341 10.33 1.62 -12.23
CA VAL A 341 9.78 0.44 -11.54
C VAL A 341 10.18 -0.86 -12.24
N LEU A 342 10.14 -0.91 -13.58
CA LEU A 342 10.53 -2.12 -14.30
C LEU A 342 12.01 -2.49 -14.15
N ALA A 343 12.87 -1.55 -13.80
CA ALA A 343 14.26 -1.87 -13.47
C ALA A 343 14.36 -2.77 -12.21
N TYR A 344 13.42 -2.62 -11.26
CA TYR A 344 13.34 -3.45 -10.05
C TYR A 344 12.77 -4.84 -10.30
N THR A 345 11.93 -4.99 -11.31
CA THR A 345 11.32 -6.29 -11.66
C THR A 345 12.03 -6.99 -12.82
N HIS A 346 13.08 -6.37 -13.37
CA HIS A 346 13.76 -6.79 -14.59
C HIS A 346 12.78 -6.99 -15.76
N GLU A 347 11.82 -6.07 -15.91
CA GLU A 347 10.72 -6.17 -16.88
C GLU A 347 9.92 -7.48 -16.75
N ASP A 348 9.82 -8.02 -15.54
CA ASP A 348 9.24 -9.32 -15.23
C ASP A 348 9.95 -10.49 -15.93
N ARG A 349 11.27 -10.39 -16.11
CA ARG A 349 12.11 -11.45 -16.70
C ARG A 349 13.18 -11.92 -15.73
N TYR A 350 13.45 -13.22 -15.76
CA TYR A 350 14.66 -13.74 -15.12
C TYR A 350 15.89 -13.24 -15.87
N LYS A 351 16.84 -12.64 -15.14
CA LYS A 351 18.15 -12.28 -15.70
C LYS A 351 18.90 -13.54 -16.11
N GLN A 352 19.45 -13.54 -17.32
CA GLN A 352 20.36 -14.58 -17.75
C GLN A 352 21.64 -14.54 -16.94
N LEU A 353 22.11 -15.71 -16.50
CA LEU A 353 23.40 -15.85 -15.84
C LEU A 353 24.42 -16.37 -16.87
N PRO A 354 25.59 -15.73 -17.04
CA PRO A 354 26.60 -16.19 -17.99
C PRO A 354 26.97 -17.66 -17.76
N GLY A 355 26.93 -18.48 -18.83
CA GLY A 355 27.20 -19.91 -18.76
C GLY A 355 26.03 -20.79 -18.30
N TYR A 356 24.87 -20.21 -17.96
CA TYR A 356 23.67 -20.94 -17.55
C TYR A 356 22.49 -20.69 -18.49
N LYS A 357 21.56 -21.64 -18.53
CA LYS A 357 20.25 -21.49 -19.18
C LYS A 357 19.18 -21.24 -18.12
N THR A 358 18.20 -20.41 -18.42
CA THR A 358 16.98 -20.31 -17.62
C THR A 358 16.14 -21.57 -17.85
N MET A 359 15.83 -22.31 -16.80
CA MET A 359 14.98 -23.49 -16.83
C MET A 359 13.64 -23.16 -16.17
N VAL A 360 12.53 -23.50 -16.83
CA VAL A 360 11.22 -23.59 -16.20
C VAL A 360 11.04 -25.03 -15.76
N THR A 361 10.73 -25.25 -14.48
CA THR A 361 10.69 -26.60 -13.88
C THR A 361 9.31 -27.25 -13.98
N HIS A 362 8.25 -26.48 -14.23
CA HIS A 362 6.86 -26.96 -14.20
C HIS A 362 5.99 -26.18 -15.18
N PHE A 363 5.12 -26.88 -15.92
CA PHE A 363 4.14 -26.28 -16.83
C PHE A 363 2.88 -27.15 -16.92
N HIS A 364 1.71 -26.51 -17.04
CA HIS A 364 0.45 -27.17 -17.36
C HIS A 364 0.14 -26.97 -18.84
N THR A 365 -0.02 -28.05 -19.60
CA THR A 365 -0.29 -27.97 -21.04
C THR A 365 -1.79 -27.90 -21.37
N ALA A 366 -2.67 -28.21 -20.42
CA ALA A 366 -4.12 -28.22 -20.62
C ALA A 366 -4.67 -26.87 -21.12
N PHE A 367 -4.04 -25.76 -20.71
CA PHE A 367 -4.37 -24.42 -21.18
C PHE A 367 -4.19 -24.24 -22.70
N ALA A 368 -3.19 -24.88 -23.31
CA ALA A 368 -2.96 -24.80 -24.75
C ALA A 368 -4.08 -25.48 -25.56
N ASP A 369 -4.62 -26.58 -25.04
CA ASP A 369 -5.77 -27.26 -25.65
C ASP A 369 -7.03 -26.40 -25.57
N GLU A 370 -7.23 -25.68 -24.46
CA GLU A 370 -8.36 -24.76 -24.26
C GLU A 370 -8.31 -23.57 -25.21
N LEU A 371 -7.15 -22.92 -25.36
CA LEU A 371 -6.96 -21.85 -26.35
C LEU A 371 -7.13 -22.33 -27.79
N THR A 372 -6.64 -23.55 -28.10
CA THR A 372 -6.80 -24.14 -29.43
C THR A 372 -8.28 -24.38 -29.74
N LYS A 373 -9.07 -24.86 -28.77
CA LYS A 373 -10.52 -25.03 -28.91
C LYS A 373 -11.27 -23.70 -29.04
N ALA A 374 -10.80 -22.65 -28.36
CA ALA A 374 -11.34 -21.30 -28.49
C ALA A 374 -11.08 -20.69 -29.88
N GLY A 375 -10.18 -21.28 -30.68
CA GLY A 375 -9.90 -20.86 -32.05
C GLY A 375 -9.07 -19.58 -32.17
N SER A 376 -8.56 -19.05 -31.06
CA SER A 376 -7.69 -17.87 -31.03
C SER A 376 -6.77 -17.89 -29.82
N LEU A 377 -5.50 -17.53 -30.03
CA LEU A 377 -4.55 -17.29 -28.93
C LEU A 377 -4.84 -15.99 -28.16
N ASP A 378 -5.67 -15.11 -28.74
CA ASP A 378 -6.14 -13.88 -28.10
C ASP A 378 -7.42 -14.10 -27.26
N ALA A 379 -7.93 -15.34 -27.21
CA ALA A 379 -9.08 -15.67 -26.37
C ALA A 379 -8.71 -15.52 -24.90
N GLY A 380 -9.23 -14.46 -24.26
CA GLY A 380 -9.14 -14.30 -22.82
C GLY A 380 -9.88 -15.41 -22.08
N ALA A 381 -9.48 -15.68 -20.84
CA ALA A 381 -10.32 -16.45 -19.93
C ALA A 381 -11.66 -15.69 -19.76
N PRO A 382 -12.81 -16.37 -19.89
CA PRO A 382 -14.14 -15.76 -19.80
C PRO A 382 -14.42 -15.09 -18.45
#